data_AF-A0A0M0FAT2-F1
#
_entry.id   AF-A0A0M0FAT2-F1
#
_cell.length_a   1.000
_cell.length_b   1.000
_cell.length_c   1.000
_cell.angle_alpha   90.00
_cell.angle_beta   90.00
_cell.angle_gamma   90.00
#
_symmetry.space_group_name_H-M   'P 1'
#
loop_
_entity.id
_entity.type
_entity.pdbx_description
1 polymer ?
#
loop_
_entity_poly.entity_id
_entity_poly.type
_entity_poly.pdbx_seq_one_letter_code
_entity_poly.pdbx_strand_id
1 'polypeptide(L)' 'MKVRASLRSLKDKPGAKVVRRHGKTFVINKANPRWKARQG' A
#
# COMPACT_ATOMS: atom_id res chain seq x y z
N MET A 1 -5.27 -2.59 -7.37
CA MET A 1 -4.03 -2.49 -6.56
C MET A 1 -2.93 -1.97 -7.47
N LYS A 2 -2.18 -0.94 -7.07
CA LYS A 2 -1.18 -0.28 -7.92
C LYS A 2 0.24 -0.80 -7.62
N VAL A 3 1.08 -0.88 -8.63
CA VAL A 3 2.50 -1.26 -8.54
C VAL A 3 3.30 0.04 -8.52
N ARG A 4 4.13 0.26 -7.51
CA ARG A 4 4.90 1.52 -7.35
C ARG A 4 6.29 1.24 -6.81
N ALA A 5 7.29 1.99 -7.29
CA ALA A 5 8.64 1.96 -6.72
C ALA A 5 8.65 2.46 -5.26
N SER A 6 7.82 3.46 -4.93
CA SER A 6 7.70 4.03 -3.59
C SER A 6 6.27 3.97 -3.06
N LEU A 7 6.15 3.60 -1.78
CA LEU A 7 4.90 3.57 -1.02
C LEU A 7 4.78 4.73 -0.02
N ARG A 8 5.76 5.64 0.04
CA ARG A 8 5.87 6.68 1.09
C ARG A 8 4.59 7.49 1.25
N SER A 9 4.04 8.02 0.17
CA SER A 9 2.81 8.83 0.23
C SER A 9 1.54 8.02 0.50
N LEU A 10 1.55 6.71 0.27
CA LEU A 10 0.37 5.85 0.44
C LEU A 10 0.27 5.31 1.87
N LYS A 11 1.41 5.04 2.53
CA LYS A 11 1.40 4.59 3.93
C LYS A 11 0.90 5.66 4.90
N ASP A 12 1.04 6.94 4.56
CA ASP A 12 0.63 8.08 5.40
C ASP A 12 -0.86 8.45 5.20
N LYS A 13 -1.59 7.76 4.32
CA LYS A 13 -3.02 8.03 4.08
C LYS A 13 -3.90 7.44 5.19
N PRO A 14 -5.03 8.10 5.52
CA PRO A 14 -5.94 7.60 6.55
C PRO A 14 -6.49 6.23 6.17
N GLY A 15 -6.48 5.30 7.13
CA GLY A 15 -6.93 3.91 6.91
C GLY A 15 -5.94 3.03 6.15
N ALA A 16 -4.72 3.52 5.86
CA ALA A 16 -3.66 2.71 5.30
C ALA A 16 -3.09 1.74 6.36
N LYS A 17 -2.85 0.51 5.95
CA LYS A 17 -2.11 -0.51 6.71
C LYS A 17 -0.97 -1.02 5.85
N VAL A 18 0.25 -0.91 6.37
CA VAL A 18 1.44 -1.49 5.73
C VAL A 18 1.56 -2.94 6.16
N VAL A 19 1.67 -3.86 5.21
CA VAL A 19 1.83 -5.29 5.47
C VAL A 19 2.91 -5.87 4.57
N ARG A 20 3.61 -6.91 5.03
CA ARG A 20 4.52 -7.70 4.20
C ARG A 20 3.82 -9.00 3.81
N ARG A 21 3.79 -9.34 2.51
CA ARG A 21 3.21 -10.60 2.00
C ARG A 21 4.09 -11.13 0.87
N HIS A 22 4.40 -12.43 0.86
CA HIS A 22 5.22 -13.07 -0.18
C HIS A 22 6.51 -12.26 -0.50
N GLY A 23 7.21 -11.80 0.53
CA GLY A 23 8.44 -11.00 0.40
C GLY A 23 8.25 -9.54 -0.05
N LYS A 24 7.04 -9.10 -0.40
CA LYS A 24 6.76 -7.74 -0.89
C LYS A 24 6.03 -6.89 0.15
N THR A 25 6.29 -5.58 0.13
CA THR A 25 5.58 -4.61 0.98
C THR A 25 4.32 -4.13 0.27
N PHE A 26 3.20 -4.12 0.97
CA PHE A 26 1.91 -3.65 0.49
C PHE A 26 1.38 -2.56 1.40
N VAL A 27 0.77 -1.54 0.80
CA VAL A 27 -0.18 -0.66 1.47
C VAL A 27 -1.57 -1.15 1.14
N ILE A 28 -2.32 -1.58 2.15
CA ILE A 28 -3.72 -1.96 2.06
C ILE A 28 -4.55 -0.86 2.70
N ASN A 29 -5.49 -0.31 1.95
CA ASN A 29 -6.48 0.60 2.49
C ASN A 29 -7.88 0.05 2.21
N LYS A 30 -8.61 -0.31 3.27
CA LYS A 30 -9.98 -0.83 3.17
C LYS A 30 -11.01 0.29 3.04
N ALA A 31 -10.75 1.45 3.64
CA ALA A 31 -11.62 2.63 3.55
C ALA A 31 -11.60 3.27 2.15
N ASN A 32 -10.44 3.25 1.48
CA ASN A 32 -10.29 3.69 0.09
C ASN A 32 -9.45 2.69 -0.73
N PRO A 33 -10.10 1.75 -1.45
CA PRO A 33 -9.42 0.73 -2.24
C PRO A 33 -8.51 1.27 -3.36
N ARG A 34 -8.72 2.51 -3.83
CA ARG A 34 -7.90 3.15 -4.89
C ARG A 34 -6.47 3.44 -4.42
N TRP A 35 -6.24 3.48 -3.11
CA TRP A 35 -4.94 3.71 -2.49
C TRP A 35 -4.18 2.43 -2.16
N LYS A 36 -4.71 1.24 -2.50
CA LYS A 36 -3.98 -0.03 -2.35
C LYS A 36 -2.80 -0.09 -3.32
N ALA A 37 -1.60 -0.39 -2.81
CA ALA A 37 -0.41 -0.55 -3.65
C ALA A 37 0.59 -1.58 -3.11
N ARG A 38 1.52 -2.02 -3.97
CA ARG A 38 2.68 -2.86 -3.62
C ARG A 38 3.98 -2.20 -4.07
N GLN A 39 5.07 -2.50 -3.37
CA GLN A 39 6.42 -2.08 -3.72
C GLN A 39 7.02 -3.05 -4.75
N GLY A 40 7.67 -2.49 -5.79
CA GLY A 40 8.05 -3.23 -7.00
C GLY A 40 6.84 -3.76 -7.72
#